data_AF-A0A9W4DP15-F1
#
_entry.id   AF-A0A9W4DP15-F1
#
_cell.length_a   1.000
_cell.length_b   1.000
_cell.length_c   1.000
_cell.angle_alpha   90.00
_cell.angle_beta   90.00
_cell.angle_gamma   90.00
#
_symmetry.space_group_name_H-M   'P 1'
#
loop_
_entity.id
_entity.type
_entity.pdbx_description
1 polymer ?
#
loop_
_entity_poly.entity_id
_entity_poly.type
_entity_poly.pdbx_seq_one_letter_code
_entity_poly.pdbx_strand_id
1 'polypeptide(L)' 'MAFVAVYDANVLYPSVLRDVLIRVAAAGLVQAKRTETILDETFRNLRANRPDLDAGRLERTRDAMKGAVRD' A
#
# COMPACT_ATOMS: atom_id res chain seq x y z
N MET A 1 -20.30 -9.75 6.49
CA MET A 1 -19.55 -8.65 7.12
C MET A 1 -18.08 -8.99 6.94
N ALA A 2 -17.36 -8.28 6.08
CA ALA A 2 -15.95 -8.60 5.83
C ALA A 2 -15.10 -8.18 7.04
N PHE A 3 -14.08 -8.97 7.38
CA PHE A 3 -13.15 -8.63 8.45
C PHE A 3 -12.39 -7.36 8.09
N VAL A 4 -12.38 -6.34 8.97
CA VAL A 4 -11.66 -5.09 8.72
C VAL A 4 -10.21 -5.26 9.14
N ALA A 5 -9.29 -4.97 8.23
CA ALA A 5 -7.85 -5.02 8.50
C ALA A 5 -7.21 -3.68 8.15
N VAL A 6 -6.50 -3.07 9.11
CA VAL A 6 -5.69 -1.88 8.85
C VAL A 6 -4.30 -2.34 8.43
N TYR A 7 -3.86 -1.95 7.23
CA TYR A 7 -2.52 -2.24 6.76
C TYR A 7 -1.57 -1.13 7.19
N ASP A 8 -0.52 -1.50 7.91
CA ASP A 8 0.54 -0.59 8.36
C ASP A 8 1.64 -0.40 7.29
N ALA A 9 2.46 0.64 7.44
CA ALA A 9 3.56 0.92 6.52
C ALA A 9 4.58 -0.24 6.47
N ASN A 10 4.78 -0.95 7.57
CA ASN A 10 5.72 -2.07 7.65
C ASN A 10 5.37 -3.22 6.68
N VAL A 11 4.07 -3.49 6.46
CA VAL A 11 3.59 -4.56 5.58
C VAL A 11 3.40 -4.07 4.15
N LEU A 12 3.19 -2.76 3.96
CA LEU A 12 3.08 -2.15 2.64
C LEU A 12 4.45 -1.80 2.02
N TYR A 13 5.51 -1.72 2.82
CA TYR A 13 6.84 -1.35 2.33
C TYR A 13 7.45 -2.41 1.39
N PRO A 14 7.57 -3.71 1.76
CA PRO A 14 8.09 -4.73 0.86
C PRO A 14 7.12 -4.96 -0.30
N SER A 15 7.63 -4.95 -1.53
CA SER A 15 6.80 -5.09 -2.74
C SER A 15 5.98 -6.39 -2.76
N VAL A 16 6.59 -7.51 -2.37
CA VAL A 16 5.95 -8.83 -2.38
C VAL A 16 4.82 -8.90 -1.36
N LEU A 17 5.08 -8.50 -0.11
CA LEU A 17 4.07 -8.55 0.94
C LEU A 17 2.89 -7.62 0.64
N ARG A 18 3.18 -6.41 0.14
CA ARG A 18 2.17 -5.48 -0.34
C ARG A 18 1.29 -6.09 -1.43
N ASP A 19 1.87 -6.74 -2.44
CA ASP A 19 1.11 -7.35 -3.54
C ASP A 19 0.18 -8.45 -3.03
N VAL A 20 0.67 -9.34 -2.15
CA VAL A 20 -0.14 -10.39 -1.52
C VAL A 20 -1.32 -9.78 -0.75
N LEU A 21 -1.07 -8.78 0.11
CA LEU A 21 -2.14 -8.16 0.90
C LEU A 21 -3.16 -7.42 0.04
N ILE A 22 -2.72 -6.75 -1.03
CA ILE A 22 -3.64 -6.14 -2.00
C ILE A 22 -4.54 -7.21 -2.64
N ARG A 23 -4.00 -8.37 -3.02
CA ARG A 23 -4.79 -9.48 -3.58
C ARG A 23 -5.76 -10.07 -2.57
N VAL A 24 -5.36 -10.19 -1.30
CA VAL A 24 -6.25 -10.64 -0.21
C VAL A 24 -7.45 -9.70 -0.06
N ALA A 25 -7.21 -8.38 -0.09
CA ALA A 25 -8.27 -7.38 -0.06
C ALA A 25 -9.15 -7.43 -1.32
N ALA A 26 -8.53 -7.54 -2.51
CA ALA A 26 -9.23 -7.63 -3.78
C ALA A 26 -10.10 -8.90 -3.92
N ALA A 27 -9.69 -9.99 -3.26
CA ALA A 27 -10.48 -11.23 -3.16
C ALA A 27 -11.66 -11.13 -2.18
N GLY A 28 -11.86 -9.98 -1.52
CA GLY A 28 -12.95 -9.75 -0.58
C GLY A 28 -12.79 -10.47 0.77
N LEU A 29 -11.59 -11.01 1.05
CA LEU A 29 -11.30 -11.72 2.31
C LEU A 29 -11.26 -10.75 3.50
N VAL A 30 -10.81 -9.51 3.25
CA VAL A 30 -10.80 -8.42 4.24
C VAL A 30 -11.21 -7.11 3.60
N GLN A 31 -11.83 -6.23 4.40
CA GLN A 31 -11.96 -4.81 4.06
C GLN A 31 -10.68 -4.10 4.50
N ALA A 32 -9.72 -3.99 3.58
CA ALA A 32 -8.46 -3.32 3.85
C ALA A 32 -8.67 -1.81 4.00
N LYS A 33 -8.22 -1.25 5.12
CA LYS A 33 -8.18 0.19 5.38
C LYS A 33 -6.73 0.63 5.53
N ARG A 34 -6.44 1.85 5.06
CA ARG A 34 -5.13 2.50 5.16
C ARG A 34 -5.36 4.01 5.17
N THR A 35 -4.52 4.74 5.89
CA THR A 35 -4.59 6.21 5.94
C THR A 35 -3.59 6.81 4.96
N GLU A 36 -3.77 8.10 4.65
CA GLU A 36 -2.76 8.86 3.91
C GLU A 36 -1.43 8.87 4.65
N THR A 37 -1.44 8.97 5.98
CA THR A 37 -0.24 8.92 6.84
C THR A 37 0.56 7.63 6.65
N ILE A 38 -0.11 6.48 6.62
CA ILE A 38 0.55 5.17 6.39
C ILE A 38 1.16 5.10 4.99
N LEU A 39 0.44 5.60 3.97
CA LEU A 39 0.95 5.64 2.61
C LEU A 39 2.17 6.57 2.51
N ASP A 40 2.11 7.75 3.14
CA ASP A 40 3.22 8.71 3.16
C ASP A 40 4.46 8.11 3.82
N GLU A 41 4.30 7.43 4.95
CA GLU A 41 5.39 6.72 5.59
C GLU A 41 6.01 5.64 4.68
N THR A 42 5.16 4.82 4.05
CA THR A 42 5.58 3.75 3.14
C THR A 42 6.44 4.31 2.00
N PHE A 43 5.95 5.35 1.32
CA PHE A 43 6.63 5.93 0.16
C PHE A 43 7.82 6.82 0.54
N ARG A 44 7.80 7.48 1.70
CA ARG A 44 8.98 8.18 2.24
C ARG A 44 10.13 7.21 2.49
N ASN A 45 9.84 6.09 3.15
CA ASN A 45 10.86 5.07 3.44
C ASN A 45 11.37 4.39 2.17
N LEU A 46 10.48 4.13 1.19
CA LEU A 46 10.89 3.55 -0.10
C LEU A 46 11.86 4.48 -0.85
N ARG A 47 11.60 5.78 -0.90
CA ARG A 47 12.51 6.75 -1.53
C ARG A 47 13.86 6.82 -0.84
N ALA A 48 13.85 6.80 0.49
CA ALA A 48 15.08 6.90 1.28
C ALA A 48 15.97 5.65 1.13
N ASN A 49 15.36 4.46 1.17
CA ASN A 49 16.10 3.20 1.23
C ASN A 49 16.32 2.55 -0.14
N ARG A 50 15.57 2.96 -1.17
CA ARG A 50 15.64 2.42 -2.53
C ARG A 50 15.75 3.55 -3.57
N PRO A 51 16.85 4.34 -3.53
CA PRO A 51 17.08 5.41 -4.52
C PRO A 51 17.29 4.89 -5.95
N ASP A 52 17.49 3.57 -6.10
CA ASP A 52 17.53 2.87 -7.39
C ASP A 52 16.17 2.81 -8.10
N LEU A 53 15.07 3.02 -7.37
CA LEU A 53 13.73 2.97 -7.93
C LEU A 53 13.35 4.29 -8.61
N ASP A 54 12.71 4.17 -9.76
CA ASP A 54 12.18 5.32 -10.50
C ASP A 54 11.12 6.06 -9.68
N ALA A 55 11.39 7.33 -9.36
CA ALA A 55 10.51 8.15 -8.54
C ALA A 55 9.12 8.37 -9.17
N GLY A 56 9.03 8.46 -10.49
CA GLY A 56 7.76 8.59 -11.21
C GLY A 56 6.91 7.32 -11.13
N ARG A 57 7.53 6.14 -11.15
CA ARG A 57 6.84 4.85 -10.91
C ARG A 57 6.34 4.74 -9.48
N LEU A 58 7.13 5.21 -8.50
CA LEU A 58 6.72 5.21 -7.10
C LEU A 58 5.50 6.11 -6.88
N GLU A 59 5.50 7.34 -7.39
CA GLU A 59 4.34 8.24 -7.30
C GLU A 59 3.09 7.64 -7.96
N ARG A 60 3.20 7.11 -9.19
CA ARG A 60 2.08 6.44 -9.85
C ARG A 60 1.51 5.27 -9.04
N THR A 61 2.38 4.53 -8.34
CA THR A 61 1.95 3.42 -7.47
C THR A 61 1.22 3.96 -6.25
N ARG A 62 1.68 5.07 -5.67
CA ARG A 62 1.03 5.75 -4.53
C ARG A 62 -0.38 6.19 -4.91
N ASP A 63 -0.53 6.83 -6.06
CA ASP A 63 -1.83 7.32 -6.54
C ASP A 63 -2.80 6.17 -6.85
N ALA A 64 -2.30 5.09 -7.47
CA ALA A 64 -3.09 3.89 -7.71
C ALA A 64 -3.57 3.26 -6.39
N MET A 65 -2.72 3.23 -5.37
CA MET A 65 -3.09 2.75 -4.04
C MET A 65 -4.11 3.67 -3.36
N LYS A 66 -4.03 4.99 -3.55
CA LYS A 66 -5.03 5.93 -3.02
C LYS A 66 -6.41 5.69 -3.64
N GLY A 67 -6.49 5.44 -4.95
CA GLY A 67 -7.74 5.23 -5.68
C GLY A 67 -8.36 3.83 -5.56
N ALA A 68 -7.61 2.82 -5.10
CA ALA A 68 -8.06 1.42 -5.07
C ALA A 68 -9.01 1.09 -3.91
N VAL A 69 -9.20 1.97 -2.92
CA VAL A 69 -10.13 1.74 -1.82
C VAL A 69 -11.47 2.37 -2.20
N ARG A 70 -12.42 1.54 -2.67
CA ARG A 70 -13.84 1.90 -2.61
C ARG A 70 -14.24 1.81 -1.13
N ASP A 71 -14.75 2.90 -0.57
CA ASP A 71 -15.15 2.95 0.84
C ASP A 71 -16.20 1.88 1.17
#